data_AF-R7HJ82-F1
#
_entry.id   AF-R7HJ82-F1
#
_cell.length_a   1.000
_cell.length_b   1.000
_cell.length_c   1.000
_cell.angle_alpha   90.00
_cell.angle_beta   90.00
_cell.angle_gamma   90.00
#
_symmetry.space_group_name_H-M   'P 1'
#
loop_
_entity.id
_entity.type
_entity.pdbx_description
1 polymer ?
#
loop_
_entity_poly.entity_id
_entity_poly.type
_entity_poly.pdbx_seq_one_letter_code
_entity_poly.pdbx_strand_id
1 'polypeptide(L)'
;MNIGTENGFCASTITIWQGLGYVLLIFKIVLPIALIVLGIITLGKAVISDDDKEVKKGIRGLITKFIIAVVIFFLPSIMNGIYPLITGFDMVEKDYDVCMECFTHPKGNYCLKKVEVYNENNSK
;
A
#
# COMPACT_ATOMS: atom_id res chain seq x y z
N MET A 1 9.12 18.29 -16.56
CA MET A 1 8.55 17.51 -15.44
C MET A 1 8.94 18.25 -14.18
N ASN A 2 7.97 18.77 -13.44
CA ASN A 2 8.23 19.37 -12.13
C ASN A 2 8.31 18.22 -11.13
N ILE A 3 9.49 17.95 -10.57
CA ILE A 3 9.73 16.88 -9.61
C ILE A 3 10.28 17.55 -8.34
N GLY A 4 9.63 17.34 -7.19
CA GLY A 4 10.06 17.90 -5.90
C GLY A 4 9.62 19.34 -5.66
N THR A 5 8.51 19.77 -6.25
CA THR A 5 8.00 21.15 -6.17
C THR A 5 6.53 21.17 -5.74
N GLU A 6 5.97 22.34 -5.41
CA GLU A 6 4.55 22.48 -5.04
C GLU A 6 3.59 21.96 -6.13
N ASN A 7 4.02 21.99 -7.40
CA ASN A 7 3.29 21.50 -8.58
C ASN A 7 3.90 20.21 -9.14
N GLY A 8 4.48 19.39 -8.25
CA GLY A 8 5.05 18.09 -8.58
C GLY A 8 4.04 17.13 -9.21
N PHE A 9 4.52 16.02 -9.77
CA PHE A 9 3.67 14.97 -10.33
C PHE A 9 2.70 14.41 -9.27
N CYS A 10 3.23 14.20 -8.07
CA CYS A 10 2.46 13.70 -6.92
C CYS A 10 1.39 14.70 -6.44
N ALA A 11 1.73 15.99 -6.39
CA ALA A 11 0.77 17.04 -6.06
C ALA A 11 -0.34 17.16 -7.12
N SER A 12 0.01 17.00 -8.40
CA SER A 12 -0.95 17.09 -9.52
C SER A 12 -1.86 15.86 -9.65
N THR A 13 -1.45 14.73 -9.07
CA THR A 13 -2.16 13.44 -9.14
C THR A 13 -2.73 13.06 -7.76
N ILE A 14 -2.77 14.00 -6.82
CA ILE A 14 -3.00 13.74 -5.40
C ILE A 14 -4.35 13.07 -5.12
N THR A 15 -5.39 13.43 -5.87
CA THR A 15 -6.74 12.86 -5.76
C THR A 15 -6.76 11.37 -6.14
N ILE A 16 -5.98 10.98 -7.15
CA ILE A 16 -5.86 9.58 -7.57
C ILE A 16 -5.09 8.77 -6.51
N TRP A 17 -4.01 9.32 -5.97
CA TRP A 17 -3.24 8.70 -4.89
C TRP A 17 -4.07 8.53 -3.61
N GLN A 18 -4.88 9.52 -3.26
CA GLN A 18 -5.80 9.43 -2.13
C GLN A 18 -6.86 8.34 -2.36
N GLY A 19 -7.44 8.26 -3.57
CA GLY A 19 -8.38 7.20 -3.95
C GLY A 19 -7.77 5.81 -3.83
N LEU A 20 -6.54 5.63 -4.35
CA LEU A 20 -5.79 4.38 -4.20
C LEU A 20 -5.48 4.06 -2.73
N GLY A 21 -5.18 5.07 -1.91
CA GLY A 21 -4.96 4.88 -0.48
C GLY A 21 -6.20 4.39 0.26
N TYR A 22 -7.40 4.87 -0.10
CA TYR A 22 -8.65 4.35 0.46
C TYR A 22 -8.87 2.88 0.11
N VAL A 23 -8.58 2.49 -1.13
CA VAL A 23 -8.63 1.08 -1.56
C VAL A 23 -7.64 0.24 -0.75
N LEU A 24 -6.42 0.75 -0.52
CA LEU A 24 -5.41 0.06 0.29
C LEU A 24 -5.86 -0.10 1.75
N LEU A 25 -6.49 0.91 2.36
CA LEU A 25 -7.04 0.79 3.72
C LEU A 25 -8.08 -0.34 3.82
N ILE A 26 -8.96 -0.46 2.82
CA ILE A 26 -9.95 -1.54 2.76
C ILE A 26 -9.23 -2.89 2.60
N PHE A 27 -8.30 -2.98 1.65
CA PHE A 27 -7.53 -4.20 1.42
C PHE A 27 -6.74 -4.64 2.65
N LYS A 28 -6.18 -3.70 3.43
CA LYS A 28 -5.43 -3.97 4.67
C LYS A 28 -6.29 -4.62 5.74
N ILE A 29 -7.61 -4.46 5.71
CA ILE A 29 -8.56 -5.12 6.63
C ILE A 29 -9.10 -6.42 6.02
N VAL A 30 -9.44 -6.41 4.73
CA VAL A 30 -10.01 -7.57 4.04
C VAL A 30 -8.99 -8.72 3.91
N LEU A 31 -7.72 -8.42 3.58
CA LEU A 31 -6.64 -9.41 3.49
C LEU A 31 -6.44 -10.23 4.77
N PRO A 32 -6.21 -9.63 5.95
CA PRO A 32 -6.00 -10.41 7.17
C PRO A 32 -7.25 -11.20 7.57
N ILE A 33 -8.46 -10.63 7.44
CA ILE A 33 -9.69 -11.36 7.74
C ILE A 33 -9.84 -12.58 6.82
N ALA A 34 -9.63 -12.41 5.51
CA ALA A 34 -9.69 -13.52 4.56
C ALA A 34 -8.62 -14.58 4.85
N LEU A 35 -7.40 -14.18 5.21
CA LEU A 35 -6.34 -15.11 5.59
C LEU A 35 -6.64 -15.87 6.88
N ILE A 36 -7.26 -15.24 7.88
CA ILE A 36 -7.66 -15.90 9.13
C ILE A 36 -8.75 -16.94 8.84
N VAL A 37 -9.79 -16.58 8.10
CA VAL A 37 -10.90 -17.49 7.77
C VAL A 37 -10.39 -18.69 6.95
N LEU A 38 -9.61 -18.42 5.90
CA LEU A 38 -9.01 -19.47 5.09
C LEU A 38 -8.03 -20.33 5.91
N GLY A 39 -7.27 -19.71 6.81
CA GLY A 39 -6.34 -20.38 7.72
C GLY A 39 -7.08 -21.40 8.59
N ILE A 40 -8.11 -20.96 9.31
CA ILE A 40 -8.90 -21.83 10.20
C ILE A 40 -9.56 -22.97 9.41
N ILE A 41 -10.10 -22.70 8.21
CA ILE A 41 -10.70 -23.75 7.37
C ILE A 41 -9.64 -24.78 6.95
N THR A 42 -8.44 -24.34 6.54
CA THR A 42 -7.36 -25.26 6.14
C THR A 42 -6.83 -26.08 7.32
N LEU A 43 -6.71 -25.46 8.50
CA LEU A 43 -6.30 -26.14 9.72
C LEU A 43 -7.36 -27.13 10.20
N GLY A 44 -8.64 -26.75 10.18
CA GLY A 44 -9.75 -27.65 10.54
C GLY A 44 -9.84 -28.86 9.61
N LYS A 45 -9.63 -28.67 8.30
CA LYS A 45 -9.50 -29.78 7.35
C LYS A 45 -8.27 -30.65 7.63
N ALA A 46 -7.13 -30.06 8.00
CA ALA A 46 -5.92 -30.80 8.33
C ALA A 46 -6.05 -31.66 9.59
N VAL A 47 -6.86 -31.25 10.57
CA VAL A 47 -7.14 -32.05 11.78
C VAL A 47 -8.03 -33.26 11.47
N ILE A 48 -8.92 -33.15 10.48
CA ILE A 48 -9.90 -34.19 10.14
C ILE A 48 -9.39 -35.12 9.03
N SER A 49 -8.45 -34.65 8.20
CA SER A 49 -7.97 -35.32 6.99
C SER A 49 -6.49 -35.68 7.14
N ASP A 50 -6.18 -36.99 7.12
CA ASP A 50 -4.80 -37.51 7.07
C ASP A 50 -4.09 -37.25 5.71
N ASP A 51 -4.77 -36.64 4.75
CA ASP A 51 -4.24 -36.30 3.41
C ASP A 51 -3.45 -34.97 3.39
N ASP A 52 -2.20 -35.03 3.86
CA ASP A 52 -1.23 -33.91 3.88
C ASP A 52 -1.08 -33.16 2.54
N LYS A 53 -1.33 -33.83 1.42
CA LYS A 53 -1.10 -33.29 0.07
C LYS A 53 -2.08 -32.18 -0.30
N GLU A 54 -3.36 -32.30 0.10
CA GLU A 54 -4.38 -31.31 -0.22
C GLU A 54 -4.25 -30.06 0.66
N VAL A 55 -3.96 -30.27 1.94
CA VAL A 55 -3.71 -29.21 2.93
C VAL A 55 -2.55 -28.32 2.49
N LYS A 56 -1.43 -28.93 2.09
CA LYS A 56 -0.23 -28.20 1.65
C LYS A 56 -0.47 -27.36 0.40
N LYS A 57 -1.34 -27.83 -0.51
CA LYS A 57 -1.72 -27.08 -1.72
C LYS A 57 -2.58 -25.87 -1.38
N GLY A 58 -3.52 -26.02 -0.44
CA GLY A 58 -4.32 -24.91 0.10
C GLY A 58 -3.46 -23.86 0.81
N ILE A 59 -2.57 -24.29 1.71
CA ILE A 59 -1.64 -23.42 2.45
C ILE A 59 -0.72 -22.65 1.49
N ARG A 60 -0.19 -23.28 0.45
CA ARG A 60 0.67 -22.61 -0.54
C ARG A 60 -0.04 -21.42 -1.19
N GLY A 61 -1.34 -21.55 -1.48
CA GLY A 61 -2.16 -20.45 -1.99
C GLY A 61 -2.35 -19.30 -1.00
N LEU A 62 -2.46 -19.59 0.31
CA LEU A 62 -2.52 -18.55 1.35
C LEU A 62 -1.17 -17.84 1.51
N ILE A 63 -0.07 -18.60 1.56
CA ILE A 63 1.28 -18.06 1.73
C ILE A 63 1.62 -17.09 0.59
N THR A 64 1.32 -17.45 -0.66
CA THR A 64 1.58 -16.55 -1.80
C THR A 64 0.81 -15.24 -1.67
N LYS A 65 -0.48 -15.28 -1.27
CA LYS A 65 -1.29 -14.07 -1.06
C LYS A 65 -0.79 -13.22 0.11
N PHE A 66 -0.34 -13.88 1.19
CA PHE A 66 0.27 -13.21 2.33
C PHE A 66 1.57 -12.51 1.96
N ILE A 67 2.45 -13.18 1.21
CA ILE A 67 3.72 -12.58 0.73
C ILE A 67 3.43 -11.33 -0.12
N ILE A 68 2.46 -11.39 -1.04
CA ILE A 68 2.08 -10.24 -1.87
C ILE A 68 1.62 -9.06 -0.99
N ALA A 69 0.79 -9.32 0.02
CA ALA A 69 0.33 -8.29 0.95
C ALA A 69 1.47 -7.65 1.75
N VAL A 70 2.42 -8.47 2.23
CA VAL A 70 3.61 -8.01 2.95
C VAL A 70 4.49 -7.16 2.05
N VAL A 71 4.72 -7.57 0.80
CA VAL A 71 5.54 -6.83 -0.16
C VAL A 71 4.96 -5.44 -0.45
N ILE A 72 3.66 -5.32 -0.69
CA ILE A 72 2.99 -4.02 -0.90
C ILE A 72 3.13 -3.11 0.32
N PHE A 73 3.10 -3.68 1.53
CA PHE A 73 3.28 -2.92 2.77
C PHE A 73 4.74 -2.52 3.02
N PHE A 74 5.70 -3.36 2.59
CA PHE A 74 7.13 -3.12 2.81
C PHE A 74 7.78 -2.27 1.72
N LEU A 75 7.24 -2.22 0.50
CA LEU A 75 7.74 -1.38 -0.60
C LEU A 75 8.04 0.06 -0.15
N PRO A 76 7.14 0.79 0.52
CA PRO A 76 7.39 2.14 1.01
C PRO A 76 8.50 2.21 2.06
N SER A 77 8.48 1.28 3.01
CA SER A 77 9.46 1.22 4.10
C SER A 77 10.87 0.92 3.60
N ILE A 78 10.99 0.05 2.59
CA ILE A 78 12.26 -0.28 1.95
C ILE A 78 12.80 0.94 1.22
N MET A 79 11.95 1.62 0.46
CA MET A 79 12.29 2.83 -0.29
C MET A 79 12.85 3.93 0.63
N ASN A 80 12.19 4.22 1.75
CA ASN A 80 12.69 5.17 2.75
C ASN A 80 14.04 4.76 3.38
N GLY A 81 14.35 3.45 3.42
CA GLY A 81 15.61 2.94 3.95
C GLY A 81 16.79 3.02 2.96
N ILE A 82 16.54 2.97 1.65
CA ILE A 82 17.60 2.93 0.63
C ILE A 82 17.87 4.29 -0.03
N TYR A 83 16.89 5.19 -0.08
CA TYR A 83 17.04 6.52 -0.69
C TYR A 83 18.14 7.40 -0.09
N PRO A 84 18.42 7.41 1.23
CA PRO A 84 19.54 8.20 1.77
C PRO A 84 20.92 7.73 1.28
N LEU A 85 21.02 6.55 0.65
CA LEU A 85 22.26 6.01 0.10
C LEU A 85 22.45 6.33 -1.39
N ILE A 86 21.41 6.85 -2.06
CA ILE A 86 21.42 7.13 -3.50
C ILE A 86 21.60 8.64 -3.69
N THR A 87 22.79 9.05 -4.13
CA THR A 87 23.10 10.46 -4.40
C THR A 87 22.23 11.01 -5.55
N GLY A 88 21.50 12.10 -5.29
CA GLY A 88 20.65 12.77 -6.30
C GLY A 88 19.16 12.41 -6.22
N PHE A 89 18.73 11.62 -5.24
CA PHE A 89 17.32 11.26 -5.06
C PHE A 89 16.50 12.32 -4.28
N ASP A 90 17.16 13.31 -3.66
CA ASP A 90 16.54 14.30 -2.76
C ASP A 90 15.34 15.06 -3.35
N MET A 91 15.35 15.35 -4.66
CA MET A 91 14.25 16.03 -5.35
C MET A 91 13.09 15.07 -5.64
N VAL A 92 13.39 13.80 -5.92
CA VAL A 92 12.40 12.76 -6.20
C VAL A 92 11.74 12.31 -4.90
N GLU A 93 12.51 12.22 -3.82
CA GLU A 93 12.06 11.85 -2.47
C GLU A 93 10.93 12.76 -2.00
N LYS A 94 11.09 14.09 -2.11
CA LYS A 94 10.03 15.03 -1.69
C LYS A 94 8.71 14.86 -2.44
N ASP A 95 8.77 14.54 -3.74
CA ASP A 95 7.56 14.26 -4.51
C ASP A 95 6.98 12.90 -4.12
N TYR A 96 7.84 11.89 -4.02
CA TYR A 96 7.48 10.54 -3.61
C TYR A 96 6.79 10.53 -2.25
N ASP A 97 7.32 11.22 -1.25
CA ASP A 97 6.75 11.32 0.09
C ASP A 97 5.31 11.82 0.08
N VAL A 98 5.01 12.82 -0.77
CA VAL A 98 3.65 13.36 -0.92
C VAL A 98 2.69 12.27 -1.42
N CYS A 99 3.08 11.55 -2.47
CA CYS A 99 2.30 10.42 -2.99
C CYS A 99 2.12 9.33 -1.92
N MET A 100 3.23 8.97 -1.28
CA MET A 100 3.33 7.84 -0.37
C MET A 100 2.57 8.08 0.94
N GLU A 101 2.59 9.31 1.44
CA GLU A 101 1.83 9.74 2.61
C GLU A 101 0.33 9.70 2.33
N CYS A 102 -0.13 10.22 1.18
CA CYS A 102 -1.53 10.12 0.79
C CYS A 102 -1.99 8.67 0.50
N PHE A 103 -1.11 7.84 -0.06
CA PHE A 103 -1.40 6.44 -0.35
C PHE A 103 -1.48 5.59 0.92
N THR A 104 -0.60 5.81 1.89
CA THR A 104 -0.61 5.07 3.17
C THR A 104 -1.64 5.62 4.15
N HIS A 105 -1.84 6.93 4.17
CA HIS A 105 -2.71 7.66 5.10
C HIS A 105 -3.65 8.61 4.35
N PRO A 106 -4.64 8.08 3.59
CA PRO A 106 -5.56 8.90 2.80
C PRO A 106 -6.50 9.79 3.64
N LYS A 107 -6.65 9.46 4.94
CA LYS A 107 -7.41 10.23 5.95
C LYS A 107 -6.52 11.16 6.78
N GLY A 108 -5.22 11.23 6.51
CA GLY A 108 -4.30 12.09 7.23
C GLY A 108 -4.56 13.57 6.92
N ASN A 109 -4.40 14.44 7.91
CA ASN A 109 -4.58 15.89 7.76
C ASN A 109 -3.67 16.48 6.66
N TYR A 110 -2.46 15.92 6.49
CA TYR A 110 -1.54 16.31 5.42
C TYR A 110 -2.14 16.07 4.03
N CYS A 111 -2.66 14.87 3.79
CA CYS A 111 -3.25 14.50 2.51
C CYS A 111 -4.49 15.32 2.20
N LEU A 112 -5.39 15.47 3.19
CA LEU A 112 -6.61 16.26 3.04
C LEU A 112 -6.30 17.71 2.65
N LYS A 113 -5.33 18.33 3.32
CA LYS A 113 -4.89 19.70 3.03
C LYS A 113 -4.29 19.84 1.62
N LYS A 114 -3.49 18.87 1.18
CA LYS A 114 -2.90 18.88 -0.18
C LYS A 114 -3.95 18.70 -1.27
N VAL A 115 -4.95 17.85 -1.04
CA VAL A 115 -6.08 17.63 -1.96
C VAL A 115 -6.95 18.88 -2.05
N GLU A 116 -7.18 19.57 -0.93
CA GLU A 116 -7.91 20.84 -0.90
C GLU A 116 -7.21 21.91 -1.76
N VAL A 117 -5.91 22.12 -1.56
CA VAL A 117 -5.09 23.06 -2.37
C VAL A 117 -5.10 22.68 -3.85
N TYR A 118 -5.01 21.39 -4.18
CA TYR A 118 -5.11 20.92 -5.56
C TYR A 118 -6.49 21.24 -6.17
N ASN A 119 -7.57 21.01 -5.44
CA ASN A 119 -8.92 21.30 -5.92
C ASN A 119 -9.15 22.80 -6.10
N GLU A 120 -8.64 23.65 -5.20
CA GLU A 120 -8.69 25.12 -5.34
C GLU A 120 -7.94 25.60 -6.60
N ASN A 121 -6.73 25.08 -6.84
CA ASN A 121 -5.91 25.46 -7.99
C ASN A 121 -6.49 24.98 -9.34
N ASN A 122 -7.26 23.89 -9.36
CA ASN A 122 -7.91 23.37 -10.57
C ASN A 122 -9.37 23.84 -10.74
N SER A 123 -9.92 24.59 -9.78
CA SER A 123 -11.27 25.17 -9.83
C SER A 123 -11.30 26.60 -10.40
N LYS A 124 -10.17 27.10 -10.89
CA LYS A 124 -10.01 28.46 -11.45
C LYS A 124 -9.59 28.37 -12.91
#